data_AF-A0A813QMM1-F1
#
_entry.id   AF-A0A813QMM1-F1
#
_cell.length_a   1.000
_cell.length_b   1.000
_cell.length_c   1.000
_cell.angle_alpha   90.00
_cell.angle_beta   90.00
_cell.angle_gamma   90.00
#
_symmetry.space_group_name_H-M   'P 1'
#
loop_
_entity.id
_entity.type
_entity.pdbx_description
1 polymer ?
#
loop_
_entity_poly.entity_id
_entity_poly.type
_entity_poly.pdbx_seq_one_letter_code
_entity_poly.pdbx_strand_id
1 'polypeptide(L)'
;MNLTASLVKYVFCSLSRRSLATNINKSTSYLPYDLDRFNGALVRADTWNSINNEETFREKLTNALFQWRQEKRTAAWLWIPIKHANLISVAAELGFKYHNAEGDMAVVNQWLLPTKSLLPRFATHQVGVAGAVLKEKTKEMLIIKERIMEQEFWKLSGGGADLSENIGAHGRSDLYFVCRLTPLSDEIKIDPHEIVDCKWIKLEEAIKEENPILRQAAKQLLFGIQNGFDKIDFPVERMKSVFKPHEFDFYSSRIKKNGVESIDTQKK
;
A
#
# COMPACT_ATOMS: atom_id res chain seq x y z
N MET A 1 12.80 20.00 -13.74
CA MET A 1 13.13 18.90 -12.81
C MET A 1 11.84 18.16 -12.51
N ASN A 2 11.73 16.93 -12.99
CA ASN A 2 10.49 16.15 -13.03
C ASN A 2 10.11 15.67 -11.62
N LEU A 3 8.90 16.00 -11.16
CA LEU A 3 8.30 15.42 -9.97
C LEU A 3 7.71 14.06 -10.35
N THR A 4 8.49 12.99 -10.13
CA THR A 4 7.97 11.62 -10.15
C THR A 4 7.25 11.37 -8.83
N ALA A 5 5.94 11.17 -8.87
CA ALA A 5 5.20 10.57 -7.77
C ALA A 5 5.78 9.18 -7.51
N SER A 6 6.58 9.03 -6.45
CA SER A 6 7.03 7.72 -6.02
C SER A 6 5.82 6.97 -5.50
N LEU A 7 5.31 6.04 -6.32
CA LEU A 7 4.45 4.96 -5.88
C LEU A 7 5.04 4.37 -4.60
N VAL A 8 4.24 4.36 -3.53
CA VAL A 8 4.46 3.43 -2.42
C VAL A 8 4.13 2.05 -2.97
N LYS A 9 5.08 1.44 -3.68
CA LYS A 9 5.03 0.03 -4.01
C LYS A 9 4.94 -0.71 -2.68
N TYR A 10 3.82 -1.40 -2.46
CA TYR A 10 3.69 -2.40 -1.43
C TYR A 10 4.98 -3.21 -1.38
N VAL A 11 5.57 -3.32 -0.20
CA VAL A 11 6.76 -4.12 0.06
C VAL A 11 6.37 -5.58 -0.10
N PHE A 12 6.30 -6.05 -1.35
CA PHE A 12 6.59 -7.43 -1.62
C PHE A 12 8.05 -7.62 -1.27
N CYS A 13 8.30 -8.62 -0.44
CA CYS A 13 9.63 -9.16 -0.30
C CYS A 13 10.03 -9.73 -1.66
N SER A 14 10.61 -8.90 -2.54
CA SER A 14 11.40 -9.38 -3.66
C SER A 14 12.55 -10.15 -3.03
N LEU A 15 12.43 -11.47 -2.98
CA LEU A 15 13.56 -12.33 -2.74
C LEU A 15 14.56 -12.00 -3.85
N SER A 16 15.59 -11.25 -3.47
CA SER A 16 16.78 -11.05 -4.27
C SER A 16 17.22 -12.43 -4.75
N ARG A 17 17.29 -12.61 -6.08
CA ARG A 17 17.82 -13.81 -6.72
C ARG A 17 19.29 -13.96 -6.30
N ARG A 18 19.53 -14.63 -5.17
CA ARG A 18 20.78 -15.34 -4.97
C ARG A 18 20.57 -16.72 -5.56
N SER A 19 21.09 -16.90 -6.76
CA SER A 19 21.38 -18.21 -7.34
C SER A 19 22.32 -18.94 -6.39
N LEU A 20 21.77 -19.63 -5.40
CA LEU A 20 22.43 -20.78 -4.80
C LEU A 20 22.09 -21.94 -5.72
N ALA A 21 23.02 -22.22 -6.64
CA ALA A 21 22.99 -23.45 -7.41
C ALA A 21 23.10 -24.61 -6.41
N THR A 22 21.97 -25.23 -6.10
CA THR A 22 21.93 -26.52 -5.43
C THR A 22 21.34 -27.54 -6.39
N ASN A 23 22.18 -28.54 -6.68
CA ASN A 23 21.99 -29.73 -7.49
C ASN A 23 20.55 -30.04 -7.90
N ILE A 24 20.33 -30.00 -9.22
CA ILE A 24 19.15 -30.54 -9.89
C ILE A 24 19.19 -32.07 -9.73
N ASN A 25 18.58 -32.58 -8.67
CA ASN A 25 18.20 -33.98 -8.63
C ASN A 25 16.88 -34.15 -9.41
N LYS A 26 17.02 -34.65 -10.64
CA LYS A 26 15.93 -35.13 -11.50
C LYS A 26 15.32 -36.40 -10.89
N SER A 27 14.37 -36.24 -9.99
CA SER A 27 13.26 -37.15 -9.69
C SER A 27 12.62 -36.64 -8.41
N THR A 28 11.40 -36.09 -8.43
CA THR A 28 10.76 -35.67 -7.18
C THR A 28 9.28 -36.04 -7.11
N SER A 29 9.01 -37.09 -6.34
CA SER A 29 7.73 -37.40 -5.69
C SER A 29 7.25 -36.28 -4.75
N TYR A 30 8.04 -35.23 -4.55
CA TYR A 30 7.81 -34.15 -3.58
C TYR A 30 7.44 -32.83 -4.26
N LEU A 31 6.75 -31.96 -3.50
CA LEU A 31 6.40 -30.60 -3.91
C LEU A 31 7.61 -29.66 -3.73
N PRO A 32 8.17 -29.04 -4.79
CA PRO A 32 9.31 -28.14 -4.65
C PRO A 32 8.94 -26.90 -3.83
N TYR A 33 9.80 -26.52 -2.89
CA TYR A 33 9.59 -25.34 -2.04
C TYR A 33 10.92 -24.71 -1.58
N ASP A 34 10.86 -23.42 -1.27
CA ASP A 34 11.93 -22.66 -0.60
C ASP A 34 11.54 -22.38 0.85
N LEU A 35 12.50 -21.97 1.68
CA LEU A 35 12.25 -21.50 3.04
C LEU A 35 12.32 -19.98 3.14
N ASP A 36 11.37 -19.38 3.85
CA ASP A 36 11.48 -17.99 4.27
C ASP A 36 12.31 -17.82 5.57
N ARG A 37 12.62 -16.56 5.90
CA ARG A 37 13.40 -16.21 7.12
C ARG A 37 12.71 -16.56 8.44
N PHE A 38 11.41 -16.87 8.40
CA PHE A 38 10.57 -17.25 9.53
C PHE A 38 10.26 -18.75 9.52
N ASN A 39 11.02 -19.58 8.79
CA ASN A 39 10.82 -21.01 8.68
C ASN A 39 9.47 -21.43 8.05
N GLY A 40 8.92 -20.58 7.18
CA GLY A 40 7.77 -20.89 6.34
C GLY A 40 8.18 -21.58 5.05
N ALA A 41 7.36 -22.51 4.56
CA ALA A 41 7.53 -23.18 3.27
C ALA A 41 6.88 -22.36 2.14
N LEU A 42 7.63 -22.03 1.10
CA LEU A 42 7.22 -21.22 -0.03
C LEU A 42 7.17 -22.06 -1.31
N VAL A 43 5.98 -22.21 -1.88
CA VAL A 43 5.75 -22.97 -3.10
C VAL A 43 5.36 -22.04 -4.23
N ARG A 44 6.07 -22.14 -5.36
CA ARG A 44 5.84 -21.28 -6.53
C ARG A 44 5.41 -22.11 -7.74
N ALA A 45 4.11 -22.13 -8.01
CA ALA A 45 3.53 -22.96 -9.07
C ALA A 45 3.82 -22.43 -10.49
N ASP A 46 4.28 -21.18 -10.63
CA ASP A 46 4.82 -20.65 -11.90
C ASP A 46 6.10 -21.35 -12.36
N THR A 47 6.78 -22.08 -11.46
CA THR A 47 7.96 -22.90 -11.80
C THR A 47 7.61 -24.33 -12.22
N TRP A 48 6.34 -24.71 -12.19
CA TRP A 48 5.92 -26.08 -12.49
C TRP A 48 5.68 -26.27 -13.98
N ASN A 49 6.51 -27.12 -14.58
CA ASN A 49 6.29 -27.58 -15.96
C ASN A 49 5.44 -28.85 -16.05
N SER A 50 5.24 -29.58 -14.93
CA SER A 50 4.65 -30.93 -14.93
C SER A 50 3.57 -31.20 -13.87
N ILE A 51 3.27 -30.25 -12.97
CA ILE A 51 2.22 -30.38 -11.95
C ILE A 51 1.04 -29.52 -12.42
N ASN A 52 0.18 -30.12 -13.24
CA ASN A 52 -0.91 -29.40 -13.91
C ASN A 52 -2.30 -30.01 -13.68
N ASN A 53 -2.41 -31.12 -12.95
CA ASN A 53 -3.68 -31.74 -12.58
C ASN A 53 -3.90 -31.69 -11.07
N GLU A 54 -5.17 -31.69 -10.68
CA GLU A 54 -5.62 -31.52 -9.29
C GLU A 54 -5.28 -32.71 -8.39
N GLU A 55 -5.35 -33.93 -8.92
CA GLU A 55 -5.13 -35.16 -8.16
C GLU A 55 -3.66 -35.28 -7.72
N THR A 56 -2.72 -35.12 -8.67
CA THR A 56 -1.29 -35.12 -8.37
C THR A 56 -0.92 -33.95 -7.46
N PHE A 57 -1.52 -32.78 -7.66
CA PHE A 57 -1.29 -31.64 -6.77
C PHE A 57 -1.80 -31.91 -5.36
N ARG A 58 -3.00 -32.48 -5.20
CA ARG A 58 -3.60 -32.85 -3.92
C ARG A 58 -2.72 -33.83 -3.15
N GLU A 59 -2.29 -34.91 -3.81
CA GLU A 59 -1.42 -35.92 -3.20
C GLU A 59 -0.12 -35.30 -2.70
N LYS A 60 0.57 -34.56 -3.57
CA LYS A 60 1.85 -33.90 -3.24
C LYS A 60 1.70 -32.87 -2.12
N LEU A 61 0.65 -32.04 -2.16
CA LEU A 61 0.43 -31.02 -1.14
C LEU A 61 0.04 -31.65 0.20
N THR A 62 -0.75 -32.73 0.20
CA THR A 62 -1.10 -33.46 1.42
C THR A 62 0.14 -34.04 2.10
N ASN A 63 1.00 -34.71 1.32
CA ASN A 63 2.25 -35.27 1.82
C ASN A 63 3.20 -34.17 2.34
N ALA A 64 3.30 -33.05 1.61
CA ALA A 64 4.11 -31.91 2.02
C ALA A 64 3.62 -31.27 3.32
N LEU A 65 2.30 -31.08 3.49
CA LEU A 65 1.72 -30.55 4.73
C LEU A 65 1.99 -31.45 5.94
N PHE A 66 1.92 -32.78 5.75
CA PHE A 66 2.28 -33.72 6.81
C PHE A 66 3.74 -33.54 7.23
N GLN A 67 4.66 -33.55 6.25
CA GLN A 67 6.08 -33.35 6.50
C GLN A 67 6.37 -32.00 7.18
N TRP A 68 5.83 -30.90 6.65
CA TRP A 68 6.08 -29.55 7.17
C TRP A 68 5.58 -29.37 8.60
N ARG A 69 4.50 -30.04 9.01
CA ARG A 69 4.04 -30.04 10.40
C ARG A 69 5.03 -30.76 11.33
N GLN A 70 5.57 -31.91 10.91
CA GLN A 70 6.59 -32.64 11.68
C GLN A 70 7.89 -31.84 11.80
N GLU A 71 8.27 -31.13 10.74
CA GLU A 71 9.41 -30.23 10.71
C GLU A 71 9.17 -28.89 11.42
N LYS A 72 7.98 -28.69 12.01
CA LYS A 72 7.58 -27.46 12.72
C LYS A 72 7.77 -26.21 11.86
N ARG A 73 7.47 -26.31 10.56
CA ARG A 73 7.38 -25.13 9.68
C ARG A 73 6.30 -24.19 10.20
N THR A 74 6.52 -22.89 10.09
CA THR A 74 5.60 -21.90 10.66
C THR A 74 4.32 -21.78 9.82
N ALA A 75 4.50 -21.70 8.50
CA ALA A 75 3.42 -21.53 7.54
C ALA A 75 3.75 -22.22 6.21
N ALA A 76 2.73 -22.46 5.40
CA ALA A 76 2.85 -22.77 3.99
C ALA A 76 2.26 -21.63 3.15
N TRP A 77 2.95 -21.28 2.07
CA TRP A 77 2.54 -20.24 1.13
C TRP A 77 2.57 -20.79 -0.29
N LEU A 78 1.52 -20.55 -1.07
CA LEU A 78 1.44 -20.96 -2.47
C LEU A 78 1.21 -19.74 -3.36
N TRP A 79 2.06 -19.58 -4.38
CA TRP A 79 1.87 -18.66 -5.49
C TRP A 79 1.33 -19.44 -6.69
N ILE A 80 0.07 -19.19 -7.06
CA ILE A 80 -0.66 -19.97 -8.06
C ILE A 80 -1.08 -19.07 -9.24
N PRO A 81 -0.51 -19.27 -10.45
CA PRO A 81 -0.89 -18.49 -11.62
C PRO A 81 -2.35 -18.66 -12.00
N ILE A 82 -2.95 -17.66 -12.65
CA ILE A 82 -4.35 -17.71 -13.09
C ILE A 82 -4.62 -18.91 -14.00
N LYS A 83 -3.64 -19.31 -14.82
CA LYS A 83 -3.70 -20.55 -15.65
C LYS A 83 -3.79 -21.86 -14.85
N HIS A 84 -3.52 -21.82 -13.55
CA HIS A 84 -3.60 -22.93 -12.60
C HIS A 84 -4.63 -22.66 -11.50
N ALA A 85 -5.61 -21.77 -11.75
CA ALA A 85 -6.62 -21.38 -10.76
C ALA A 85 -7.42 -22.57 -10.22
N ASN A 86 -7.53 -23.65 -10.99
CA ASN A 86 -8.17 -24.89 -10.56
C ASN A 86 -7.48 -25.54 -9.34
N LEU A 87 -6.16 -25.36 -9.19
CA LEU A 87 -5.40 -25.83 -8.03
C LEU A 87 -5.75 -25.07 -6.74
N ILE A 88 -6.33 -23.86 -6.85
CA ILE A 88 -6.75 -23.08 -5.68
C ILE A 88 -7.88 -23.78 -4.93
N SER A 89 -8.80 -24.43 -5.64
CA SER A 89 -9.89 -25.20 -5.02
C SER A 89 -9.31 -26.32 -4.13
N VAL A 90 -8.34 -27.08 -4.68
CA VAL A 90 -7.64 -28.13 -3.95
C VAL A 90 -6.92 -27.58 -2.71
N ALA A 91 -6.22 -26.45 -2.86
CA ALA A 91 -5.53 -25.82 -1.74
C ALA A 91 -6.52 -25.39 -0.64
N ALA A 92 -7.66 -24.81 -1.02
CA ALA A 92 -8.71 -24.38 -0.08
C ALA A 92 -9.26 -25.55 0.74
N GLU A 93 -9.52 -26.70 0.09
CA GLU A 93 -9.95 -27.94 0.76
C GLU A 93 -8.92 -28.46 1.77
N LEU A 94 -7.63 -28.25 1.51
CA LEU A 94 -6.54 -28.59 2.42
C LEU A 94 -6.29 -27.52 3.51
N GLY A 95 -7.15 -26.52 3.59
CA GLY A 95 -7.18 -25.51 4.66
C GLY A 95 -6.33 -24.26 4.38
N PHE A 96 -5.91 -24.04 3.13
CA PHE A 96 -5.34 -22.76 2.72
C PHE A 96 -6.43 -21.69 2.62
N LYS A 97 -6.05 -20.44 2.83
CA LYS A 97 -6.91 -19.26 2.72
C LYS A 97 -6.29 -18.27 1.75
N TYR A 98 -7.14 -17.48 1.10
CA TYR A 98 -6.67 -16.33 0.34
C TYR A 98 -5.90 -15.37 1.22
N HIS A 99 -4.77 -14.92 0.70
CA HIS A 99 -4.05 -13.79 1.22
C HIS A 99 -4.24 -12.60 0.27
N ASN A 100 -3.65 -12.63 -0.92
CA ASN A 100 -3.82 -11.55 -1.89
C ASN A 100 -3.74 -12.07 -3.31
N ALA A 101 -4.04 -11.21 -4.28
CA ALA A 101 -3.77 -11.44 -5.69
C ALA A 101 -3.20 -10.16 -6.31
N GLU A 102 -2.33 -10.30 -7.30
CA GLU A 102 -1.78 -9.18 -8.07
C GLU A 102 -1.58 -9.65 -9.52
N GLY A 103 -2.16 -8.92 -10.47
CA GLY A 103 -2.24 -9.36 -11.88
C GLY A 103 -2.79 -10.79 -11.99
N ASP A 104 -2.05 -11.66 -12.67
CA ASP A 104 -2.41 -13.07 -12.91
C ASP A 104 -1.90 -14.04 -11.83
N MET A 105 -1.60 -13.54 -10.63
CA MET A 105 -1.01 -14.33 -9.54
C MET A 105 -1.88 -14.29 -8.29
N ALA A 106 -2.38 -15.46 -7.86
CA ALA A 106 -3.00 -15.63 -6.55
C ALA A 106 -1.98 -16.10 -5.52
N VAL A 107 -2.08 -15.57 -4.29
CA VAL A 107 -1.29 -16.00 -3.13
C VAL A 107 -2.24 -16.52 -2.06
N VAL A 108 -2.07 -17.78 -1.68
CA VAL A 108 -2.81 -18.43 -0.59
C VAL A 108 -1.85 -18.92 0.49
N ASN A 109 -2.31 -18.99 1.73
CA ASN A 109 -1.46 -19.43 2.84
C ASN A 109 -2.20 -20.29 3.87
N GLN A 110 -1.42 -20.98 4.69
CA GLN A 110 -1.90 -21.74 5.84
C GLN A 110 -0.89 -21.63 6.97
N TRP A 111 -1.35 -21.31 8.18
CA TRP A 111 -0.54 -21.41 9.40
C TRP A 111 -0.47 -22.87 9.84
N LEU A 112 0.73 -23.37 10.15
CA LEU A 112 0.95 -24.80 10.41
C LEU A 112 1.21 -25.12 11.88
N LEU A 113 1.57 -24.13 12.69
CA LEU A 113 1.78 -24.30 14.13
C LEU A 113 0.45 -24.33 14.90
N PRO A 114 0.39 -25.01 16.06
CA PRO A 114 -0.82 -25.07 16.90
C PRO A 114 -1.16 -23.74 17.59
N THR A 115 -0.32 -22.72 17.42
CA THR A 115 -0.50 -21.39 18.00
C THR A 115 -1.44 -20.54 17.15
N LYS A 116 -1.86 -19.39 17.71
CA LYS A 116 -2.54 -18.36 16.93
C LYS A 116 -1.65 -17.94 15.75
N SER A 117 -2.25 -17.87 14.56
CA SER A 117 -1.54 -17.41 13.36
C SER A 117 -0.95 -16.01 13.56
N LEU A 118 0.34 -15.89 13.24
CA LEU A 118 1.07 -14.63 13.18
C LEU A 118 1.22 -14.12 11.74
N LEU A 119 0.54 -14.77 10.79
CA LEU A 119 0.53 -14.30 9.42
C LEU A 119 -0.16 -12.93 9.36
N PRO A 120 0.43 -11.96 8.67
CA PRO A 120 -0.24 -10.69 8.44
C PRO A 120 -1.56 -10.94 7.71
N ARG A 121 -2.56 -10.12 8.01
CA ARG A 121 -3.77 -10.07 7.19
C ARG A 121 -3.43 -9.39 5.86
N PHE A 122 -4.22 -9.68 4.85
CA PHE A 122 -4.15 -8.99 3.56
C PHE A 122 -4.49 -7.51 3.68
N ALA A 123 -4.21 -6.73 2.63
CA ALA A 123 -4.43 -5.28 2.62
C ALA A 123 -5.87 -4.93 3.06
N THR A 124 -5.98 -4.25 4.19
CA THR A 124 -7.26 -3.94 4.83
C THR A 124 -7.79 -2.54 4.52
N HIS A 125 -6.94 -1.65 4.00
CA HIS A 125 -7.28 -0.25 3.76
C HIS A 125 -6.86 0.19 2.36
N GLN A 126 -7.62 1.11 1.78
CA GLN A 126 -7.17 1.92 0.67
C GLN A 126 -6.60 3.24 1.21
N VAL A 127 -5.70 3.85 0.44
CA VAL A 127 -5.14 5.16 0.77
C VAL A 127 -5.56 6.13 -0.32
N GLY A 128 -6.32 7.16 0.05
CA GLY A 128 -6.61 8.31 -0.81
C GLY A 128 -5.69 9.48 -0.48
N VAL A 129 -5.32 10.25 -1.50
CA VAL A 129 -4.50 11.45 -1.34
C VAL A 129 -5.13 12.60 -2.11
N ALA A 130 -5.21 13.76 -1.48
CA ALA A 130 -5.64 14.99 -2.12
C ALA A 130 -4.63 16.11 -1.97
N GLY A 131 -4.50 16.91 -3.02
CA GLY A 131 -3.74 18.14 -3.05
C GLY A 131 -4.59 19.35 -2.65
N ALA A 132 -4.21 20.02 -1.58
CA ALA A 132 -4.66 21.36 -1.27
C ALA A 132 -3.65 22.36 -1.85
N VAL A 133 -3.85 22.71 -3.13
CA VAL A 133 -2.95 23.60 -3.86
C VAL A 133 -3.22 25.05 -3.45
N LEU A 134 -2.22 25.73 -2.89
CA LEU A 134 -2.35 27.08 -2.31
C LEU A 134 -1.47 28.11 -3.02
N LYS A 135 -2.07 29.20 -3.48
CA LYS A 135 -1.39 30.46 -3.77
C LYS A 135 -1.33 31.32 -2.51
N GLU A 136 -0.21 31.27 -1.81
CA GLU A 136 -0.06 31.97 -0.53
C GLU A 136 -0.22 33.49 -0.64
N LYS A 137 0.26 34.11 -1.73
CA LYS A 137 0.20 35.56 -1.94
C LYS A 137 -1.22 36.08 -2.08
N THR A 138 -2.05 35.40 -2.88
CA THR A 138 -3.44 35.81 -3.15
C THR A 138 -4.44 35.16 -2.20
N LYS A 139 -3.98 34.20 -1.38
CA LYS A 139 -4.81 33.40 -0.47
C LYS A 139 -5.90 32.64 -1.23
N GLU A 140 -5.54 32.08 -2.37
CA GLU A 140 -6.44 31.29 -3.21
C GLU A 140 -6.03 29.83 -3.21
N MET A 141 -7.01 28.94 -3.25
CA MET A 141 -6.78 27.51 -3.43
C MET A 141 -7.45 26.98 -4.68
N LEU A 142 -6.90 25.90 -5.24
CA LEU A 142 -7.49 25.22 -6.39
C LEU A 142 -8.60 24.28 -5.91
N ILE A 143 -9.76 24.36 -6.55
CA ILE A 143 -10.89 23.46 -6.32
C ILE A 143 -11.40 22.91 -7.65
N ILE A 144 -11.95 21.70 -7.61
CA ILE A 144 -12.45 20.98 -8.79
C ILE A 144 -13.89 20.52 -8.58
N LYS A 145 -14.58 20.29 -9.70
CA LYS A 145 -15.76 19.44 -9.83
C LYS A 145 -15.45 18.30 -10.79
N GLU A 146 -15.78 17.09 -10.38
CA GLU A 146 -15.64 15.90 -11.23
C GLU A 146 -16.89 15.67 -12.07
N ARG A 147 -16.72 14.96 -13.19
CA ARG A 147 -17.79 14.61 -14.12
C ARG A 147 -18.58 13.38 -13.69
N ILE A 148 -17.94 12.41 -13.02
CA ILE A 148 -18.48 11.05 -12.80
C ILE A 148 -19.34 10.97 -11.53
N MET A 149 -19.08 11.80 -10.53
CA MET A 149 -19.90 11.84 -9.32
C MET A 149 -21.15 12.68 -9.59
N GLU A 150 -22.35 12.15 -9.32
CA GLU A 150 -23.64 12.90 -9.34
C GLU A 150 -23.70 14.03 -8.26
N GLN A 151 -22.55 14.43 -7.72
CA GLN A 151 -22.42 15.39 -6.64
C GLN A 151 -21.98 16.74 -7.20
N GLU A 152 -22.83 17.75 -7.01
CA GLU A 152 -22.66 19.13 -7.50
C GLU A 152 -21.67 19.97 -6.65
N PHE A 153 -21.03 19.41 -5.63
CA PHE A 153 -20.20 20.19 -4.71
C PHE A 153 -18.72 20.23 -5.11
N TRP A 154 -18.06 21.32 -4.76
CA TRP A 154 -16.62 21.51 -4.96
C TRP A 154 -15.79 20.63 -4.04
N LYS A 155 -14.63 20.17 -4.52
CA LYS A 155 -13.68 19.38 -3.73
C LYS A 155 -12.22 19.73 -4.02
N LEU A 156 -11.34 19.17 -3.19
CA LEU A 156 -9.90 19.17 -3.45
C LEU A 156 -9.59 18.26 -4.65
N SER A 157 -8.56 18.59 -5.42
CA SER A 157 -8.01 17.64 -6.39
C SER A 157 -7.42 16.44 -5.67
N GLY A 158 -7.82 15.22 -6.02
CA GLY A 158 -7.34 14.01 -5.36
C GLY A 158 -8.01 12.75 -5.90
N GLY A 159 -7.52 11.60 -5.48
CA GLY A 159 -8.02 10.28 -5.87
C GLY A 159 -7.43 9.19 -5.00
N GLY A 160 -7.65 7.92 -5.36
CA GLY A 160 -6.86 6.82 -4.81
C GLY A 160 -5.37 7.05 -5.03
N ALA A 161 -4.52 6.53 -4.14
CA ALA A 161 -3.07 6.59 -4.28
C ALA A 161 -2.60 5.88 -5.57
N ASP A 162 -3.36 4.90 -6.03
CA ASP A 162 -3.24 4.30 -7.36
C ASP A 162 -4.24 4.94 -8.34
N LEU A 163 -3.75 5.21 -9.56
CA LEU A 163 -4.53 5.77 -10.66
C LEU A 163 -5.74 4.87 -10.93
N SER A 164 -6.95 5.46 -10.97
CA SER A 164 -8.27 4.83 -11.19
C SER A 164 -9.01 4.21 -10.00
N GLU A 165 -8.49 4.27 -8.77
CA GLU A 165 -9.24 3.79 -7.60
C GLU A 165 -10.15 4.86 -6.98
N ASN A 166 -11.41 4.50 -6.74
CA ASN A 166 -12.34 5.30 -5.95
C ASN A 166 -12.15 5.00 -4.46
N ILE A 167 -12.14 6.04 -3.63
CA ILE A 167 -11.96 5.95 -2.19
C ILE A 167 -13.23 5.35 -1.59
N GLY A 168 -13.09 4.30 -0.79
CA GLY A 168 -14.21 3.58 -0.17
C GLY A 168 -14.83 2.51 -1.05
N ALA A 169 -14.22 2.24 -2.21
CA ALA A 169 -14.63 1.15 -3.06
C ALA A 169 -14.37 -0.21 -2.38
N HIS A 170 -15.22 -1.20 -2.69
CA HIS A 170 -15.05 -2.59 -2.24
C HIS A 170 -15.12 -2.83 -0.72
N GLY A 171 -15.75 -1.91 0.03
CA GLY A 171 -16.02 -2.09 1.47
C GLY A 171 -14.76 -2.10 2.35
N ARG A 172 -13.69 -1.45 1.90
CA ARG A 172 -12.47 -1.25 2.68
C ARG A 172 -12.52 0.08 3.41
N SER A 173 -11.91 0.15 4.58
CA SER A 173 -11.73 1.41 5.31
C SER A 173 -10.67 2.25 4.62
N ASP A 174 -10.89 3.55 4.48
CA ASP A 174 -9.94 4.44 3.81
C ASP A 174 -9.09 5.24 4.80
N LEU A 175 -7.81 5.37 4.47
CA LEU A 175 -6.97 6.45 4.99
C LEU A 175 -6.95 7.57 3.95
N TYR A 176 -7.24 8.80 4.36
CA TYR A 176 -7.27 9.94 3.44
C TYR A 176 -6.30 11.02 3.90
N PHE A 177 -5.32 11.34 3.06
CA PHE A 177 -4.30 12.34 3.34
C PHE A 177 -4.53 13.60 2.50
N VAL A 178 -4.44 14.77 3.13
CA VAL A 178 -4.44 16.06 2.43
C VAL A 178 -3.04 16.65 2.47
N CYS A 179 -2.43 16.81 1.31
CA CYS A 179 -1.11 17.39 1.15
C CYS A 179 -1.23 18.85 0.72
N ARG A 180 -0.59 19.76 1.46
CA ARG A 180 -0.46 21.16 1.03
C ARG A 180 0.55 21.24 -0.11
N LEU A 181 0.15 21.84 -1.23
CA LEU A 181 0.97 21.94 -2.44
C LEU A 181 1.13 23.41 -2.86
N THR A 182 2.29 23.74 -3.42
CA THR A 182 2.54 25.06 -4.03
C THR A 182 2.45 24.93 -5.55
N PRO A 183 1.62 25.74 -6.23
CA PRO A 183 1.51 25.70 -7.68
C PRO A 183 2.82 26.20 -8.33
N LEU A 184 3.21 25.56 -9.43
CA LEU A 184 4.32 26.02 -10.28
C LEU A 184 3.86 27.04 -11.33
N SER A 185 2.56 27.08 -11.62
CA SER A 185 1.91 27.96 -12.58
C SER A 185 0.48 28.24 -12.13
N ASP A 186 -0.05 29.37 -12.59
CA ASP A 186 -1.42 29.81 -12.35
C ASP A 186 -2.39 29.36 -13.44
N GLU A 187 -1.86 28.94 -14.60
CA GLU A 187 -2.63 28.44 -15.74
C GLU A 187 -3.29 27.10 -15.39
N ILE A 188 -4.62 27.05 -15.51
CA ILE A 188 -5.40 25.83 -15.30
C ILE A 188 -5.56 25.10 -16.63
N LYS A 189 -5.15 23.83 -16.68
CA LYS A 189 -5.46 22.89 -17.76
C LYS A 189 -6.20 21.71 -17.16
N ILE A 190 -7.48 21.58 -17.49
CA ILE A 190 -8.33 20.50 -16.96
C ILE A 190 -8.18 19.25 -17.82
N ASP A 191 -8.36 18.08 -17.21
CA ASP A 191 -8.62 16.84 -17.94
C ASP A 191 -10.12 16.81 -18.32
N PRO A 192 -10.47 16.87 -19.62
CA PRO A 192 -11.86 16.92 -20.04
C PRO A 192 -12.64 15.62 -19.75
N HIS A 193 -11.96 14.48 -19.55
CA HIS A 193 -12.59 13.20 -19.28
C HIS A 193 -13.08 13.09 -17.83
N GLU A 194 -12.29 13.59 -16.88
CA GLU A 194 -12.55 13.45 -15.45
C GLU A 194 -13.14 14.71 -14.82
N ILE A 195 -12.68 15.90 -15.23
CA ILE A 195 -12.97 17.18 -14.58
C ILE A 195 -13.94 18.00 -15.42
N VAL A 196 -15.04 18.42 -14.82
CA VAL A 196 -16.03 19.28 -15.47
C VAL A 196 -15.74 20.77 -15.25
N ASP A 197 -15.20 21.13 -14.08
CA ASP A 197 -14.86 22.51 -13.75
C ASP A 197 -13.68 22.56 -12.76
N CYS A 198 -12.87 23.62 -12.86
CA CYS A 198 -11.69 23.83 -12.03
C CYS A 198 -11.38 25.32 -11.95
N LYS A 199 -11.23 25.85 -10.73
CA LYS A 199 -10.98 27.26 -10.51
C LYS A 199 -10.17 27.55 -9.26
N TRP A 200 -9.56 28.72 -9.24
CA TRP A 200 -9.02 29.33 -8.04
C TRP A 200 -10.16 29.98 -7.25
N ILE A 201 -10.23 29.70 -5.95
CA ILE A 201 -11.18 30.32 -5.03
C ILE A 201 -10.43 30.92 -3.84
N LYS A 202 -10.89 32.05 -3.29
CA LYS A 202 -10.33 32.60 -2.06
C LYS A 202 -10.60 31.66 -0.89
N LEU A 203 -9.64 31.54 0.03
CA LEU A 203 -9.79 30.67 1.20
C LEU A 203 -11.00 31.06 2.06
N GLU A 204 -11.32 32.35 2.19
CA GLU A 204 -12.46 32.85 2.95
C GLU A 204 -13.82 32.49 2.31
N GLU A 205 -13.83 32.20 1.01
CA GLU A 205 -15.00 31.67 0.30
C GLU A 205 -15.04 30.14 0.43
N ALA A 206 -13.89 29.47 0.28
CA ALA A 206 -13.78 28.01 0.40
C ALA A 206 -14.23 27.45 1.76
N ILE A 207 -14.06 28.20 2.86
CA ILE A 207 -14.56 27.78 4.19
C ILE A 207 -16.09 27.73 4.29
N LYS A 208 -16.81 28.28 3.29
CA LYS A 208 -18.28 28.29 3.22
C LYS A 208 -18.86 27.19 2.32
N GLU A 209 -18.01 26.46 1.61
CA GLU A 209 -18.42 25.39 0.68
C GLU A 209 -19.08 24.21 1.41
N GLU A 210 -19.89 23.42 0.70
CA GLU A 210 -20.65 22.31 1.31
C GLU A 210 -19.78 21.11 1.71
N ASN A 211 -18.64 20.92 1.04
CA ASN A 211 -17.75 19.79 1.29
C ASN A 211 -16.95 19.98 2.62
N PRO A 212 -17.12 19.10 3.63
CA PRO A 212 -16.45 19.24 4.93
C PRO A 212 -14.93 19.15 4.85
N ILE A 213 -14.39 18.30 3.99
CA ILE A 213 -12.94 18.11 3.82
C ILE A 213 -12.33 19.36 3.19
N LEU A 214 -12.97 19.90 2.15
CA LEU A 214 -12.55 21.15 1.52
C LEU A 214 -12.56 22.32 2.52
N ARG A 215 -13.67 22.50 3.25
CA ARG A 215 -13.77 23.53 4.29
C ARG A 215 -12.67 23.39 5.34
N GLN A 216 -12.43 22.18 5.81
CA GLN A 216 -11.45 21.93 6.86
C GLN A 216 -10.02 22.19 6.35
N ALA A 217 -9.70 21.78 5.12
CA ALA A 217 -8.43 22.12 4.49
C ALA A 217 -8.26 23.64 4.37
N ALA A 218 -9.27 24.37 3.90
CA ALA A 218 -9.23 25.83 3.79
C ALA A 218 -9.00 26.51 5.15
N LYS A 219 -9.65 26.05 6.23
CA LYS A 219 -9.41 26.55 7.59
C LYS A 219 -7.97 26.33 8.05
N GLN A 220 -7.41 25.15 7.80
CA GLN A 220 -6.02 24.83 8.13
C GLN A 220 -5.05 25.72 7.36
N LEU A 221 -5.28 25.92 6.05
CA LEU A 221 -4.46 26.81 5.22
C LEU A 221 -4.50 28.26 5.73
N LEU A 222 -5.69 28.79 6.06
CA LEU A 222 -5.82 30.13 6.67
C LEU A 222 -5.04 30.25 7.99
N PHE A 223 -5.17 29.24 8.86
CA PHE A 223 -4.43 29.21 10.12
C PHE A 223 -2.92 29.19 9.86
N GLY A 224 -2.44 28.37 8.92
CA GLY A 224 -1.03 28.29 8.53
C GLY A 224 -0.47 29.60 7.99
N ILE A 225 -1.24 30.32 7.15
CA ILE A 225 -0.86 31.65 6.65
C ILE A 225 -0.70 32.66 7.80
N GLN A 226 -1.59 32.61 8.79
CA GLN A 226 -1.58 33.56 9.91
C GLN A 226 -0.54 33.23 10.98
N ASN A 227 -0.30 31.93 11.22
CA ASN A 227 0.42 31.46 12.41
C ASN A 227 1.72 30.71 12.11
N GLY A 228 2.01 30.44 10.84
CA GLY A 228 3.12 29.61 10.39
C GLY A 228 2.68 28.19 10.03
N PHE A 229 3.11 27.70 8.86
CA PHE A 229 2.80 26.34 8.38
C PHE A 229 3.51 25.24 9.18
N ASP A 230 4.57 25.56 9.92
CA ASP A 230 5.23 24.64 10.84
C ASP A 230 4.33 24.09 11.95
N LYS A 231 3.17 24.74 12.18
CA LYS A 231 2.15 24.32 13.16
C LYS A 231 1.13 23.32 12.61
N ILE A 232 1.04 23.15 11.29
CA ILE A 232 0.04 22.28 10.65
C ILE A 232 0.66 21.23 9.73
N ASP A 233 1.85 21.49 9.18
CA ASP A 233 2.53 20.57 8.29
C ASP A 233 3.25 19.47 9.07
N PHE A 234 3.19 18.25 8.51
CA PHE A 234 4.03 17.13 8.90
C PHE A 234 5.19 17.01 7.91
N PRO A 235 6.41 17.50 8.24
CA PRO A 235 7.58 17.25 7.39
C PRO A 235 7.86 15.76 7.22
N VAL A 236 8.48 15.45 6.09
CA VAL A 236 8.96 14.12 5.75
C VAL A 236 10.47 14.05 5.93
N GLU A 237 10.95 13.01 6.60
CA GLU A 237 12.36 12.66 6.71
C GLU A 237 12.59 11.29 6.08
N ARG A 238 13.59 11.17 5.19
CA ARG A 238 13.93 9.89 4.57
C ARG A 238 14.88 9.11 5.47
N MET A 239 14.48 7.92 5.88
CA MET A 239 15.21 7.06 6.82
C MET A 239 15.58 5.73 6.17
N LYS A 240 16.74 5.18 6.53
CA LYS A 240 17.18 3.86 6.06
C LYS A 240 16.66 2.76 6.98
N SER A 241 16.17 1.68 6.39
CA SER A 241 15.86 0.46 7.14
C SER A 241 17.14 -0.14 7.72
N VAL A 242 17.06 -0.61 8.97
CA VAL A 242 18.15 -1.39 9.61
C VAL A 242 18.19 -2.83 9.08
N PHE A 243 17.08 -3.35 8.55
CA PHE A 243 16.93 -4.76 8.20
C PHE A 243 17.03 -5.07 6.71
N LYS A 244 16.85 -4.06 5.84
CA LYS A 244 16.82 -4.23 4.39
C LYS A 244 17.44 -3.02 3.68
N PRO A 245 17.89 -3.13 2.42
CA PRO A 245 18.35 -1.99 1.64
C PRO A 245 17.17 -1.16 1.11
N HIS A 246 16.28 -0.74 2.00
CA HIS A 246 15.11 0.08 1.66
C HIS A 246 15.15 1.37 2.48
N GLU A 247 14.58 2.41 1.90
CA GLU A 247 14.37 3.69 2.55
C GLU A 247 12.88 3.90 2.78
N PHE A 248 12.54 4.60 3.85
CA PHE A 248 11.18 4.94 4.22
C PHE A 248 11.04 6.43 4.40
N ASP A 249 9.87 6.95 4.08
CA ASP A 249 9.47 8.33 4.35
C ASP A 249 8.80 8.38 5.73
N PHE A 250 9.40 9.13 6.66
CA PHE A 250 8.94 9.29 8.04
C PHE A 250 8.25 10.64 8.20
N TYR A 251 6.93 10.62 8.37
CA TYR A 251 6.10 11.81 8.57
C TYR A 251 5.91 12.05 10.05
N SER A 252 6.35 13.21 10.56
CA SER A 252 6.18 13.54 11.99
C SER A 252 6.05 15.04 12.20
N SER A 253 5.46 15.43 13.34
CA SER A 253 5.49 16.83 13.76
C SER A 253 6.93 17.25 14.04
N ARG A 254 7.29 18.50 13.71
CA ARG A 254 8.61 19.03 14.06
C ARG A 254 8.83 18.99 15.57
N ILE A 255 9.89 18.31 16.00
CA ILE A 255 10.37 18.43 17.37
C ILE A 255 11.24 19.69 17.44
N LYS A 256 10.92 20.61 18.35
CA LYS A 256 11.77 21.78 18.61
C LYS A 256 13.11 21.27 19.13
N LYS A 257 14.22 21.61 18.48
CA LYS A 257 15.59 21.17 18.83
C LYS A 257 15.91 21.32 20.34
N ASN A 258 15.41 22.38 20.97
CA ASN A 258 15.64 22.66 22.40
C ASN A 258 14.97 21.65 23.37
N GLY A 259 14.10 20.76 22.88
CA GLY A 259 13.44 19.73 23.69
C GLY A 259 14.09 18.35 23.61
N VAL A 260 15.07 18.14 22.72
CA VAL A 260 15.74 16.84 22.54
C VAL A 260 17.03 16.76 23.36
N GLU A 261 17.78 17.88 23.45
CA GLU A 261 19.00 17.95 24.26
C GLU A 261 18.76 17.69 25.76
N SER A 262 17.54 17.95 26.25
CA SER A 262 17.12 17.65 27.63
C SER A 262 16.71 16.20 27.87
N ILE A 263 16.46 15.40 26.82
CA ILE A 263 16.06 14.00 26.93
C ILE A 263 17.29 13.07 26.93
N ASP A 264 18.29 13.37 26.10
CA ASP A 264 19.53 12.59 26.04
C ASP A 264 20.46 12.80 27.26
N THR A 265 20.31 13.92 27.97
CA THR A 265 21.10 14.23 29.17
C THR A 265 20.58 13.58 30.45
N GLN A 266 19.40 12.95 30.44
CA GLN A 266 18.86 12.22 31.61
C GLN A 266 19.15 10.71 31.59
N LYS A 267 19.88 10.20 30.58
CA LYS A 267 20.32 8.80 30.48
C LYS A 267 21.86 8.66 30.40
N LYS A 268 22.58 9.31 31.30
CA LYS A 268 23.95 8.95 31.66
C LYS A 268 24.10 8.84 33.16
#